data_AF-A0A965Q618-F1
#
_entry.id   AF-A0A965Q618-F1
#
_cell.length_a   1.000
_cell.length_b   1.000
_cell.length_c   1.000
_cell.angle_alpha   90.00
_cell.angle_beta   90.00
_cell.angle_gamma   90.00
#
_symmetry.space_group_name_H-M   'P 1'
#
loop_
_entity.id
_entity.type
_entity.pdbx_description
1 polymer ?
#
loop_
_entity_poly.entity_id
_entity_poly.type
_entity_poly.pdbx_seq_one_letter_code
_entity_poly.pdbx_strand_id
1 'polypeptide(L)'
;MIDDYRKEAANRLNECLPPLPLTAKQTAELVTLLKSPDTKDTQTLLELFCHRVPSGVDQAAYIKAAYLTDIAKGIEQSKIISPKYAIELLGTMVGGYNVQSLISLLDSDLADDAVKVLSHIILIFDAFYDVSEKVKSGNKAAMKLMESWANGDWFLKKSVLPKEIKALVFKVDGETNTDDLSPAQEAWSRPDIPLHAKAMLVNKMPNGIKIIQDLKVKQLPIAYVGDVVGTGSSRKSAINSLQWHIGTDIPFIPNKRTGGIILGNKIAPIFFNTAEDSGALPIECDVSRMKTGDEITIQPFEGKILNSKNESIATFNLIPFTLADEYRAGGRIPLIIGRGLTSKAREFLKLSPSTLFLAPAPVASSKKGFTLAQKMVGRACGLPPGIGVRPGTYCEPKVTSVGSQDTTGAMTRDELKELACL
;
A
#
# COMPACT_ATOMS: atom_id res chain seq x y z
N MET A 1 -29.59 -2.56 11.23
CA MET A 1 -28.38 -2.36 10.40
C MET A 1 -28.07 -0.89 10.17
N ILE A 2 -28.75 -0.18 9.25
CA ILE A 2 -28.36 1.19 8.87
C ILE A 2 -28.41 2.13 10.07
N ASP A 3 -29.50 2.11 10.84
CA ASP A 3 -29.65 3.00 12.00
C ASP A 3 -28.62 2.71 13.09
N ASP A 4 -28.32 1.43 13.33
CA ASP A 4 -27.27 1.01 14.27
C ASP A 4 -25.89 1.48 13.79
N TYR A 5 -25.58 1.28 12.51
CA TYR A 5 -24.32 1.73 11.90
C TYR A 5 -24.21 3.25 11.94
N ARG A 6 -25.28 3.99 11.64
CA ARG A 6 -25.35 5.46 11.72
C ARG A 6 -25.12 5.94 13.14
N LYS A 7 -25.68 5.25 14.14
CA LYS A 7 -25.48 5.58 15.55
C LYS A 7 -24.03 5.34 15.98
N GLU A 8 -23.44 4.23 15.58
CA GLU A 8 -22.02 3.93 15.85
C GLU A 8 -21.08 4.92 15.13
N ALA A 9 -21.37 5.23 13.87
CA ALA A 9 -20.68 6.25 13.09
C ALA A 9 -20.75 7.62 13.76
N ALA A 10 -21.93 8.04 14.25
CA ALA A 10 -22.11 9.30 14.96
C ALA A 10 -21.31 9.34 16.27
N ASN A 11 -21.29 8.25 17.03
CA ASN A 11 -20.48 8.15 18.25
C ASN A 11 -18.98 8.32 17.94
N ARG A 12 -18.48 7.66 16.88
CA ARG A 12 -17.08 7.81 16.46
C ARG A 12 -16.76 9.22 15.95
N LEU A 13 -17.68 9.83 15.21
CA LEU A 13 -17.51 11.20 14.74
C LEU A 13 -17.42 12.21 15.91
N ASN A 14 -18.16 12.00 16.99
CA ASN A 14 -18.03 12.81 18.22
C ASN A 14 -16.63 12.71 18.85
N GLU A 15 -15.92 11.61 18.60
CA GLU A 15 -14.52 11.41 19.02
C GLU A 15 -13.49 11.81 17.94
N CYS A 16 -13.94 12.48 16.88
CA CYS A 16 -13.14 12.83 15.69
C CYS A 16 -12.56 11.61 14.96
N LEU A 17 -13.30 10.50 14.94
CA LEU A 17 -12.91 9.26 14.27
C LEU A 17 -13.84 8.95 13.09
N PRO A 18 -13.31 8.39 11.98
CA PRO A 18 -14.17 7.86 10.92
C PRO A 18 -14.94 6.63 11.42
N PRO A 19 -16.07 6.28 10.77
CA PRO A 19 -16.77 5.03 11.03
C PRO A 19 -15.86 3.82 10.80
N LEU A 20 -16.11 2.74 11.54
CA LEU A 20 -15.43 1.47 11.32
C LEU A 20 -15.81 0.86 9.95
N PRO A 21 -14.93 0.03 9.37
CA PRO A 21 -15.29 -0.80 8.21
C PRO A 21 -16.45 -1.73 8.57
N LEU A 22 -17.25 -2.10 7.57
CA LEU A 22 -18.36 -3.01 7.73
C LEU A 22 -17.86 -4.42 8.04
N THR A 23 -18.50 -5.04 9.04
CA THR A 23 -18.34 -6.47 9.33
C THR A 23 -19.00 -7.33 8.24
N ALA A 24 -18.72 -8.63 8.24
CA ALA A 24 -19.39 -9.58 7.35
C ALA A 24 -20.92 -9.55 7.51
N LYS A 25 -21.42 -9.55 8.75
CA LYS A 25 -22.86 -9.46 9.06
C LYS A 25 -23.48 -8.19 8.49
N GLN A 26 -22.87 -7.03 8.77
CA GLN A 26 -23.33 -5.75 8.24
C GLN A 26 -23.30 -5.72 6.71
N THR A 27 -22.27 -6.30 6.08
CA THR A 27 -22.17 -6.36 4.62
C THR A 27 -23.27 -7.22 4.00
N ALA A 28 -23.61 -8.37 4.62
CA ALA A 28 -24.72 -9.21 4.17
C ALA A 28 -26.09 -8.52 4.30
N GLU A 29 -26.31 -7.82 5.42
CA GLU A 29 -27.51 -7.01 5.63
C GLU A 29 -27.58 -5.86 4.61
N LEU A 30 -26.45 -5.19 4.32
CA LEU A 30 -26.37 -4.15 3.29
C LEU A 30 -26.66 -4.70 1.89
N VAL A 31 -26.16 -5.88 1.53
CA VAL A 31 -26.50 -6.54 0.25
C VAL A 31 -28.00 -6.80 0.13
N THR A 32 -28.65 -7.25 1.21
CA THR A 32 -30.12 -7.43 1.23
C THR A 32 -30.84 -6.12 0.91
N LEU A 33 -30.36 -5.00 1.46
CA LEU A 33 -30.91 -3.66 1.21
C LEU A 33 -30.64 -3.17 -0.21
N LEU A 34 -29.47 -3.47 -0.79
CA LEU A 34 -29.11 -3.12 -2.18
C LEU A 34 -29.94 -3.89 -3.21
N LYS A 35 -30.42 -5.10 -2.89
CA LYS A 35 -31.31 -5.90 -3.76
C LYS A 35 -32.73 -5.31 -3.83
N SER A 36 -33.20 -4.70 -2.74
CA SER A 36 -34.53 -4.09 -2.64
C SER A 36 -34.45 -2.67 -2.08
N PRO A 37 -33.84 -1.71 -2.80
CA PRO A 37 -33.61 -0.38 -2.26
C PRO A 37 -34.93 0.36 -2.10
N ASP A 38 -35.20 0.88 -0.91
CA ASP A 38 -36.14 1.98 -0.77
C ASP A 38 -35.52 3.22 -1.44
N THR A 39 -36.34 3.93 -2.22
CA THR A 39 -35.91 4.94 -3.19
C THR A 39 -35.19 6.15 -2.58
N LYS A 40 -35.25 6.35 -1.25
CA LYS A 40 -34.72 7.55 -0.59
C LYS A 40 -33.25 7.45 -0.14
N ASP A 41 -32.74 6.25 0.16
CA ASP A 41 -31.41 6.09 0.79
C ASP A 41 -30.38 5.37 -0.11
N THR A 42 -30.72 5.16 -1.38
CA THR A 42 -29.93 4.35 -2.33
C THR A 42 -28.47 4.80 -2.48
N GLN A 43 -28.22 6.11 -2.55
CA GLN A 43 -26.87 6.67 -2.66
C GLN A 43 -26.01 6.33 -1.43
N THR A 44 -26.59 6.47 -0.24
CA THR A 44 -25.90 6.14 1.03
C THR A 44 -25.52 4.66 1.08
N LEU A 45 -26.44 3.77 0.66
CA LEU A 45 -26.17 2.33 0.64
C LEU A 45 -25.01 1.99 -0.29
N LEU A 46 -24.99 2.60 -1.47
CA LEU A 46 -23.92 2.41 -2.43
C LEU A 46 -22.58 2.94 -1.91
N GLU A 47 -22.55 4.11 -1.27
CA GLU A 47 -21.34 4.68 -0.68
C GLU A 47 -20.74 3.78 0.42
N LEU A 48 -21.59 3.23 1.31
CA LEU A 48 -21.16 2.25 2.31
C LEU A 48 -20.56 1.00 1.65
N PHE A 49 -21.24 0.47 0.63
CA PHE A 49 -20.81 -0.72 -0.08
C PHE A 49 -19.49 -0.52 -0.84
N CYS A 50 -19.33 0.64 -1.47
CA CYS A 50 -18.12 1.00 -2.21
C CYS A 50 -16.93 1.26 -1.29
N HIS A 51 -17.13 2.03 -0.21
CA HIS A 51 -16.02 2.65 0.53
C HIS A 51 -15.82 2.15 1.96
N ARG A 52 -16.74 1.36 2.54
CA ARG A 52 -16.65 0.88 3.92
C ARG A 52 -16.46 -0.63 4.06
N VAL A 53 -16.44 -1.39 2.97
CA VAL A 53 -16.11 -2.83 3.02
C VAL A 53 -14.59 -3.02 2.89
N PRO A 54 -13.94 -3.78 3.79
CA PRO A 54 -12.53 -4.18 3.63
C PRO A 54 -12.22 -4.88 2.31
N SER A 55 -10.95 -4.88 1.90
CA SER A 55 -10.45 -5.55 0.69
C SER A 55 -9.81 -6.91 0.98
N GLY A 56 -9.28 -7.57 -0.06
CA GLY A 56 -8.51 -8.79 0.11
C GLY A 56 -9.40 -10.01 0.44
N VAL A 57 -8.95 -10.81 1.39
CA VAL A 57 -9.65 -12.04 1.84
C VAL A 57 -10.38 -11.88 3.18
N ASP A 58 -10.79 -10.65 3.51
CA ASP A 58 -11.70 -10.44 4.64
C ASP A 58 -13.09 -11.06 4.36
N GLN A 59 -13.79 -11.51 5.41
CA GLN A 59 -15.12 -12.12 5.28
C GLN A 59 -16.16 -11.15 4.72
N ALA A 60 -16.05 -9.86 5.01
CA ALA A 60 -16.90 -8.84 4.39
C ALA A 60 -16.59 -8.68 2.89
N ALA A 61 -15.31 -8.76 2.51
CA ALA A 61 -14.87 -8.74 1.12
C ALA A 61 -15.44 -9.95 0.35
N TYR A 62 -15.47 -11.15 0.96
CA TYR A 62 -16.09 -12.33 0.35
C TYR A 62 -17.54 -12.08 -0.08
N ILE A 63 -18.36 -11.51 0.82
CA ILE A 63 -19.77 -11.23 0.55
C ILE A 63 -19.92 -10.17 -0.55
N LYS A 64 -19.09 -9.11 -0.51
CA LYS A 64 -19.07 -8.08 -1.56
C LYS A 64 -18.69 -8.66 -2.91
N ALA A 65 -17.63 -9.47 -2.98
CA ALA A 65 -17.20 -10.12 -4.22
C ALA A 65 -18.29 -11.03 -4.78
N ALA A 66 -18.92 -11.86 -3.94
CA ALA A 66 -19.99 -12.76 -4.36
C ALA A 66 -21.17 -11.99 -4.97
N TYR A 67 -21.68 -10.97 -4.28
CA TYR A 67 -22.80 -10.17 -4.80
C TYR A 67 -22.45 -9.47 -6.12
N LEU A 68 -21.27 -8.85 -6.22
CA LEU A 68 -20.82 -8.22 -7.45
C LEU A 68 -20.64 -9.22 -8.60
N THR A 69 -20.22 -10.43 -8.29
CA THR A 69 -20.07 -11.51 -9.28
C THR A 69 -21.43 -11.93 -9.84
N ASP A 70 -22.44 -12.07 -8.99
CA ASP A 70 -23.79 -12.44 -9.42
C ASP A 70 -24.39 -11.38 -10.33
N ILE A 71 -24.18 -10.09 -10.04
CA ILE A 71 -24.60 -8.98 -10.90
C ILE A 71 -23.85 -9.00 -12.24
N ALA A 72 -22.53 -9.16 -12.20
CA ALA A 72 -21.70 -9.17 -13.41
C ALA A 72 -22.05 -10.35 -14.34
N LYS A 73 -22.47 -11.49 -13.78
CA LYS A 73 -22.92 -12.68 -14.52
C LYS A 73 -24.41 -12.65 -14.89
N GLY A 74 -25.16 -11.64 -14.47
CA GLY A 74 -26.61 -11.55 -14.70
C GLY A 74 -27.45 -12.57 -13.92
N ILE A 75 -26.88 -13.20 -12.87
CA ILE A 75 -27.58 -14.10 -11.96
C ILE A 75 -28.53 -13.29 -11.05
N GLU A 76 -28.08 -12.11 -10.62
CA GLU A 76 -28.85 -11.16 -9.82
C GLU A 76 -29.01 -9.84 -10.57
N GLN A 77 -30.18 -9.21 -10.47
CA GLN A 77 -30.42 -7.89 -11.07
C GLN A 77 -30.39 -6.82 -9.99
N SER A 78 -29.70 -5.71 -10.27
CA SER A 78 -29.68 -4.53 -9.40
C SER A 78 -30.15 -3.31 -10.17
N LYS A 79 -31.00 -2.48 -9.54
CA LYS A 79 -31.44 -1.21 -10.12
C LYS A 79 -30.36 -0.12 -10.10
N ILE A 80 -29.29 -0.35 -9.34
CA ILE A 80 -28.31 0.69 -8.96
C ILE A 80 -26.87 0.30 -9.28
N ILE A 81 -26.60 -1.00 -9.48
CA ILE A 81 -25.31 -1.51 -9.92
C ILE A 81 -25.54 -2.25 -11.23
N SER A 82 -25.05 -1.69 -12.34
CA SER A 82 -25.05 -2.37 -13.62
C SER A 82 -23.98 -3.48 -13.66
N PRO A 83 -24.07 -4.48 -14.55
CA PRO A 83 -23.03 -5.49 -14.72
C PRO A 83 -21.63 -4.89 -14.94
N LYS A 84 -21.52 -3.83 -15.75
CA LYS A 84 -20.25 -3.12 -15.98
C LYS A 84 -19.73 -2.45 -14.72
N TYR A 85 -20.60 -1.77 -13.97
CA TYR A 85 -20.19 -1.13 -12.73
C TYR A 85 -19.81 -2.17 -11.65
N ALA A 86 -20.44 -3.34 -11.66
CA ALA A 86 -20.05 -4.44 -10.78
C ALA A 86 -18.61 -4.93 -11.05
N ILE A 87 -18.22 -5.01 -12.33
CA ILE A 87 -16.83 -5.33 -12.74
C ILE A 87 -15.87 -4.25 -12.27
N GLU A 88 -16.23 -2.97 -12.43
CA GLU A 88 -15.40 -1.85 -11.94
C GLU A 88 -15.20 -1.93 -10.41
N LEU A 89 -16.25 -2.23 -9.65
CA LEU A 89 -16.20 -2.40 -8.20
C LEU A 89 -15.42 -3.65 -7.76
N LEU A 90 -15.51 -4.76 -8.50
CA LEU A 90 -14.62 -5.91 -8.30
C LEU A 90 -13.16 -5.49 -8.47
N GLY A 91 -12.88 -4.56 -9.38
CA GLY A 91 -11.56 -3.99 -9.60
C GLY A 91 -10.97 -3.22 -8.43
N THR A 92 -11.80 -2.66 -7.56
CA THR A 92 -11.35 -1.86 -6.42
C THR A 92 -10.99 -2.71 -5.20
N MET A 93 -11.18 -4.02 -5.26
CA MET A 93 -10.99 -4.93 -4.12
C MET A 93 -9.53 -5.40 -3.95
N VAL A 94 -8.61 -4.86 -4.75
CA VAL A 94 -7.14 -5.07 -4.74
C VAL A 94 -6.70 -6.48 -5.14
N GLY A 95 -7.34 -7.53 -4.62
CA GLY A 95 -7.02 -8.94 -4.85
C GLY A 95 -7.82 -9.87 -3.95
N GLY A 96 -7.65 -11.19 -4.12
CA GLY A 96 -8.39 -12.20 -3.36
C GLY A 96 -9.68 -12.64 -4.06
N TYR A 97 -10.82 -12.55 -3.36
CA TYR A 97 -12.09 -13.13 -3.83
C TYR A 97 -12.62 -12.53 -5.15
N ASN A 98 -12.17 -11.33 -5.52
CA ASN A 98 -12.53 -10.68 -6.79
C ASN A 98 -11.82 -11.27 -8.01
N VAL A 99 -10.62 -11.87 -7.84
CA VAL A 99 -9.75 -12.27 -8.96
C VAL A 99 -10.39 -13.36 -9.80
N GLN A 100 -10.85 -14.45 -9.17
CA GLN A 100 -11.49 -15.55 -9.89
C GLN A 100 -12.79 -15.12 -10.57
N SER A 101 -13.55 -14.24 -9.93
CA SER A 101 -14.76 -13.67 -10.53
C SER A 101 -14.44 -12.92 -11.82
N LEU A 102 -13.44 -12.05 -11.81
CA LEU A 102 -13.01 -11.30 -12.99
C LEU A 102 -12.44 -12.22 -14.08
N ILE A 103 -11.64 -13.23 -13.73
CA ILE A 103 -11.10 -14.21 -14.69
C ILE A 103 -12.23 -14.98 -15.38
N SER A 104 -13.28 -15.36 -14.63
CA SER A 104 -14.44 -16.06 -15.20
C SER A 104 -15.23 -15.22 -16.21
N LEU A 105 -15.08 -13.89 -16.20
CA LEU A 105 -15.73 -12.98 -17.13
C LEU A 105 -14.94 -12.79 -18.43
N LEU A 106 -13.72 -13.33 -18.54
CA LEU A 106 -12.93 -13.26 -19.78
C LEU A 106 -13.55 -14.05 -20.94
N ASP A 107 -14.53 -14.93 -20.68
CA ASP A 107 -15.26 -15.67 -21.71
C ASP A 107 -16.65 -15.08 -22.00
N SER A 108 -17.01 -13.94 -21.41
CA SER A 108 -18.33 -13.32 -21.56
C SER A 108 -18.31 -12.10 -22.48
N ASP A 109 -19.48 -11.54 -22.78
CA ASP A 109 -19.62 -10.28 -23.52
C ASP A 109 -19.04 -9.06 -22.78
N LEU A 110 -18.67 -9.23 -21.50
CA LEU A 110 -18.01 -8.22 -20.67
C LEU A 110 -16.49 -8.44 -20.54
N ALA A 111 -15.90 -9.30 -21.38
CA ALA A 111 -14.50 -9.65 -21.30
C ALA A 111 -13.56 -8.43 -21.39
N ASP A 112 -13.84 -7.45 -22.24
CA ASP A 112 -13.01 -6.24 -22.35
C ASP A 112 -13.07 -5.37 -21.08
N ASP A 113 -14.21 -5.32 -20.38
CA ASP A 113 -14.35 -4.64 -19.08
C ASP A 113 -13.53 -5.38 -18.01
N ALA A 114 -13.58 -6.72 -18.01
CA ALA A 114 -12.78 -7.55 -17.11
C ALA A 114 -11.26 -7.40 -17.35
N VAL A 115 -10.82 -7.38 -18.62
CA VAL A 115 -9.42 -7.13 -18.99
C VAL A 115 -8.97 -5.77 -18.48
N LYS A 116 -9.75 -4.71 -18.71
CA LYS A 116 -9.43 -3.34 -18.26
C LYS A 116 -9.13 -3.30 -16.76
N VAL A 117 -9.93 -4.00 -15.97
CA VAL A 117 -9.78 -4.06 -14.52
C VAL A 117 -8.61 -4.96 -14.09
N LEU A 118 -8.52 -6.19 -14.60
CA LEU A 118 -7.47 -7.15 -14.26
C LEU A 118 -6.06 -6.66 -14.64
N SER A 119 -5.97 -5.80 -15.66
CA SER A 119 -4.71 -5.14 -16.06
C SER A 119 -4.11 -4.24 -14.98
N HIS A 120 -4.88 -3.91 -13.93
CA HIS A 120 -4.44 -3.09 -12.79
C HIS A 120 -4.26 -3.88 -11.50
N ILE A 121 -4.64 -5.15 -11.48
CA ILE A 121 -4.54 -6.02 -10.31
C ILE A 121 -3.23 -6.81 -10.40
N ILE A 122 -2.42 -6.71 -9.35
CA ILE A 122 -1.12 -7.42 -9.26
C ILE A 122 -1.19 -8.66 -8.37
N LEU A 123 -2.17 -8.73 -7.47
CA LEU A 123 -2.37 -9.86 -6.54
C LEU A 123 -3.03 -11.06 -7.25
N ILE A 124 -2.41 -11.50 -8.34
CA ILE A 124 -2.90 -12.57 -9.22
C ILE A 124 -2.40 -13.94 -8.76
N PHE A 125 -1.17 -14.02 -8.23
CA PHE A 125 -0.55 -15.24 -7.71
C PHE A 125 -0.73 -16.46 -8.64
N ASP A 126 -1.28 -17.56 -8.15
CA ASP A 126 -1.49 -18.79 -8.93
C ASP A 126 -2.63 -18.69 -9.94
N ALA A 127 -3.56 -17.74 -9.77
CA ALA A 127 -4.62 -17.48 -10.78
C ALA A 127 -4.03 -16.99 -12.12
N PHE A 128 -2.74 -16.67 -12.17
CA PHE A 128 -2.00 -16.48 -13.42
C PHE A 128 -2.10 -17.71 -14.34
N TYR A 129 -2.08 -18.92 -13.76
CA TYR A 129 -2.15 -20.15 -14.55
C TYR A 129 -3.52 -20.34 -15.18
N ASP A 130 -4.60 -19.93 -14.51
CA ASP A 130 -5.96 -19.95 -15.07
C ASP A 130 -6.06 -19.05 -16.32
N VAL A 131 -5.48 -17.84 -16.24
CA VAL A 131 -5.40 -16.93 -17.41
C VAL A 131 -4.52 -17.53 -18.50
N SER A 132 -3.38 -18.14 -18.13
CA SER A 132 -2.48 -18.80 -19.08
C SER A 132 -3.15 -19.96 -19.84
N GLU A 133 -3.98 -20.75 -19.16
CA GLU A 133 -4.76 -21.83 -19.78
C GLU A 133 -5.81 -21.28 -20.75
N LYS A 134 -6.48 -20.17 -20.40
CA LYS A 134 -7.38 -19.47 -21.33
C LYS A 134 -6.64 -18.98 -22.56
N VAL A 135 -5.44 -18.43 -22.42
CA VAL A 135 -4.60 -18.02 -23.56
C VAL A 135 -4.28 -19.22 -24.45
N LYS A 136 -3.84 -20.34 -23.87
CA LYS A 136 -3.54 -21.57 -24.63
C LYS A 136 -4.77 -22.13 -25.36
N SER A 137 -5.94 -21.91 -24.79
CA SER A 137 -7.23 -22.30 -25.37
C SER A 137 -7.74 -21.33 -26.45
N GLY A 138 -6.97 -20.28 -26.78
CA GLY A 138 -7.30 -19.32 -27.83
C GLY A 138 -8.19 -18.15 -27.39
N ASN A 139 -8.40 -17.93 -26.08
CA ASN A 139 -9.17 -16.79 -25.60
C ASN A 139 -8.41 -15.47 -25.87
N LYS A 140 -8.99 -14.63 -26.74
CA LYS A 140 -8.41 -13.34 -27.15
C LYS A 140 -8.34 -12.32 -26.02
N ALA A 141 -9.33 -12.27 -25.12
CA ALA A 141 -9.33 -11.36 -23.99
C ALA A 141 -8.25 -11.73 -22.96
N ALA A 142 -8.09 -13.03 -22.69
CA ALA A 142 -7.00 -13.53 -21.86
C ALA A 142 -5.62 -13.19 -22.47
N MET A 143 -5.48 -13.26 -23.81
CA MET A 143 -4.24 -12.85 -24.47
C MET A 143 -3.96 -11.35 -24.28
N LYS A 144 -4.97 -10.48 -24.50
CA LYS A 144 -4.83 -9.04 -24.24
C LYS A 144 -4.40 -8.75 -22.79
N LEU A 145 -4.96 -9.47 -21.82
CA LEU A 145 -4.59 -9.34 -20.42
C LEU A 145 -3.13 -9.77 -20.16
N MET A 146 -2.72 -10.90 -20.73
CA MET A 146 -1.34 -11.39 -20.62
C MET A 146 -0.33 -10.40 -21.21
N GLU A 147 -0.65 -9.81 -22.37
CA GLU A 147 0.15 -8.75 -22.99
C GLU A 147 0.21 -7.50 -22.11
N SER A 148 -0.91 -7.08 -21.51
CA SER A 148 -0.96 -5.95 -20.59
C SER A 148 -0.03 -6.13 -19.37
N TRP A 149 -0.05 -7.32 -18.76
CA TRP A 149 0.88 -7.66 -17.68
C TRP A 149 2.33 -7.68 -18.14
N ALA A 150 2.61 -8.23 -19.33
CA ALA A 150 3.94 -8.29 -19.91
C ALA A 150 4.51 -6.89 -20.28
N ASN A 151 3.63 -5.94 -20.59
CA ASN A 151 3.97 -4.54 -20.84
C ASN A 151 4.09 -3.69 -19.56
N GLY A 152 3.62 -4.22 -18.42
CA GLY A 152 3.67 -3.51 -17.14
C GLY A 152 2.65 -2.37 -17.04
N ASP A 153 1.49 -2.51 -17.67
CA ASP A 153 0.46 -1.45 -17.68
C ASP A 153 -0.04 -1.08 -16.27
N TRP A 154 -0.06 -2.05 -15.35
CA TRP A 154 -0.37 -1.84 -13.93
C TRP A 154 0.55 -0.79 -13.28
N PHE A 155 1.80 -0.71 -13.73
CA PHE A 155 2.82 0.22 -13.26
C PHE A 155 2.78 1.52 -14.06
N LEU A 156 2.62 1.42 -15.39
CA LEU A 156 2.65 2.57 -16.29
C LEU A 156 1.52 3.56 -16.03
N LYS A 157 0.35 3.10 -15.60
CA LYS A 157 -0.79 3.99 -15.27
C LYS A 157 -0.68 4.69 -13.92
N LYS A 158 0.31 4.33 -13.08
CA LYS A 158 0.54 5.00 -11.79
C LYS A 158 1.41 6.25 -11.97
N SER A 159 1.12 7.27 -11.17
CA SER A 159 1.87 8.53 -11.14
C SER A 159 3.33 8.29 -10.77
N VAL A 160 4.25 8.84 -11.58
CA VAL A 160 5.68 8.82 -11.29
C VAL A 160 6.00 9.69 -10.07
N LEU A 161 7.13 9.40 -9.40
CA LEU A 161 7.69 10.32 -8.40
C LEU A 161 7.90 11.71 -9.04
N PRO A 162 7.31 12.79 -8.49
CA PRO A 162 7.45 14.11 -9.06
C PRO A 162 8.90 14.61 -9.05
N LYS A 163 9.25 15.45 -10.03
CA LYS A 163 10.57 16.12 -10.05
C LYS A 163 10.76 17.08 -8.88
N GLU A 164 9.65 17.67 -8.42
CA GLU A 164 9.60 18.60 -7.30
C GLU A 164 8.37 18.28 -6.43
N ILE A 165 8.58 18.26 -5.11
CA ILE A 165 7.52 18.09 -4.12
C ILE A 165 7.61 19.26 -3.15
N LYS A 166 6.58 20.11 -3.13
CA LYS A 166 6.43 21.14 -2.10
C LYS A 166 5.84 20.52 -0.85
N ALA A 167 6.44 20.80 0.30
CA ALA A 167 5.99 20.26 1.57
C ALA A 167 6.16 21.26 2.72
N LEU A 168 5.38 21.07 3.77
CA LEU A 168 5.51 21.76 5.05
C LEU A 168 6.27 20.88 6.03
N VAL A 169 7.23 21.46 6.72
CA VAL A 169 7.99 20.76 7.75
C VAL A 169 7.14 20.61 9.02
N PHE A 170 7.03 19.39 9.53
CA PHE A 170 6.66 19.09 10.91
C PHE A 170 7.87 18.44 11.58
N LYS A 171 8.61 19.20 12.37
CA LYS A 171 9.86 18.76 12.99
C LYS A 171 9.65 18.31 14.44
N VAL A 172 10.23 17.17 14.77
CA VAL A 172 10.38 16.63 16.12
C VAL A 172 11.88 16.55 16.42
N ASP A 173 12.36 17.43 17.29
CA ASP A 173 13.79 17.49 17.65
C ASP A 173 14.25 16.25 18.42
N GLY A 174 15.50 15.83 18.19
CA GLY A 174 16.12 14.68 18.80
C GLY A 174 15.74 13.34 18.16
N GLU A 175 15.80 12.28 18.97
CA GLU A 175 15.44 10.93 18.55
C GLU A 175 13.95 10.69 18.69
N THR A 176 13.24 10.34 17.61
CA THR A 176 11.90 9.76 17.64
C THR A 176 11.98 8.24 17.71
N ASN A 177 11.62 7.67 18.85
CA ASN A 177 11.45 6.24 19.00
C ASN A 177 10.09 5.79 18.43
N THR A 178 9.99 4.55 17.97
CA THR A 178 8.71 3.96 17.56
C THR A 178 7.64 3.97 18.66
N ASP A 179 8.04 3.94 19.93
CA ASP A 179 7.12 4.09 21.08
C ASP A 179 6.54 5.51 21.17
N ASP A 180 7.28 6.54 20.73
CA ASP A 180 6.74 7.91 20.66
C ASP A 180 5.61 8.01 19.63
N LEU A 181 5.68 7.22 18.55
CA LEU A 181 4.69 7.22 17.46
C LEU A 181 3.52 6.24 17.71
N SER A 182 3.76 5.21 18.50
CA SER A 182 2.82 4.14 18.81
C SER A 182 3.13 3.62 20.22
N PRO A 183 2.62 4.28 21.27
CA PRO A 183 2.92 3.93 22.65
C PRO A 183 2.56 2.49 23.00
N ALA A 184 3.38 1.83 23.82
CA ALA A 184 3.13 0.45 24.24
C ALA A 184 1.81 0.28 25.02
N GLN A 185 1.42 1.29 25.80
CA GLN A 185 0.16 1.30 26.56
C GLN A 185 -1.08 1.23 25.65
N GLU A 186 -0.93 1.67 24.40
CA GLU A 186 -1.98 1.71 23.39
C GLU A 186 -1.90 0.53 22.40
N ALA A 187 -1.16 -0.53 22.73
CA ALA A 187 -0.98 -1.67 21.83
C ALA A 187 -2.30 -2.36 21.44
N TRP A 188 -3.31 -2.31 22.32
CA TRP A 188 -4.64 -2.90 22.11
C TRP A 188 -5.41 -2.24 20.95
N SER A 189 -5.16 -0.96 20.67
CA SER A 189 -5.90 -0.19 19.66
C SER A 189 -5.25 -0.24 18.27
N ARG A 190 -4.06 -0.83 18.13
CA ARG A 190 -3.26 -0.86 16.87
C ARG A 190 -4.02 -1.27 15.60
N PRO A 191 -4.96 -2.24 15.62
CA PRO A 191 -5.74 -2.59 14.44
C PRO A 191 -6.72 -1.50 13.98
N ASP A 192 -7.21 -0.66 14.89
CA ASP A 192 -8.02 0.53 14.56
C ASP A 192 -7.07 1.72 14.32
N ILE A 193 -6.51 1.79 13.10
CA ILE A 193 -5.51 2.81 12.70
C ILE A 193 -5.93 4.23 13.10
N PRO A 194 -7.15 4.72 12.77
CA PRO A 194 -7.58 6.06 13.16
C PRO A 194 -7.58 6.29 14.67
N LEU A 195 -8.05 5.31 15.44
CA LEU A 195 -8.09 5.39 16.91
C LEU A 195 -6.67 5.42 17.47
N HIS A 196 -5.83 4.48 17.05
CA HIS A 196 -4.45 4.37 17.53
C HIS A 196 -3.63 5.63 17.20
N ALA A 197 -3.87 6.23 16.05
CA ALA A 197 -3.18 7.45 15.62
C ALA A 197 -3.42 8.65 16.54
N LYS A 198 -4.46 8.66 17.38
CA LYS A 198 -4.69 9.71 18.40
C LYS A 198 -3.63 9.70 19.50
N ALA A 199 -2.95 8.57 19.71
CA ALA A 199 -1.89 8.44 20.71
C ALA A 199 -0.49 8.84 20.19
N MET A 200 -0.36 9.15 18.89
CA MET A 200 0.91 9.53 18.29
C MET A 200 1.48 10.79 18.96
N LEU A 201 2.73 10.68 19.44
CA LEU A 201 3.51 11.74 20.09
C LEU A 201 2.94 12.26 21.41
N VAL A 202 1.92 11.62 21.99
CA VAL A 202 1.22 12.16 23.18
C VAL A 202 2.15 12.49 24.36
N ASN A 203 3.19 11.69 24.58
CA ASN A 203 4.15 11.90 25.67
C ASN A 203 5.33 12.81 25.25
N LYS A 204 5.78 12.71 24.01
CA LYS A 204 6.98 13.41 23.51
C LYS A 204 6.67 14.86 23.11
N MET A 205 5.53 15.05 22.46
CA MET A 205 5.09 16.33 21.91
C MET A 205 3.55 16.40 22.01
N PRO A 206 2.98 16.69 23.19
CA PRO A 206 1.53 16.62 23.43
C PRO A 206 0.67 17.42 22.43
N ASN A 207 1.19 18.54 21.92
CA ASN A 207 0.51 19.37 20.92
C ASN A 207 0.81 18.97 19.46
N GLY A 208 1.54 17.88 19.21
CA GLY A 208 2.03 17.48 17.89
C GLY A 208 0.91 17.29 16.86
N ILE A 209 -0.17 16.60 17.23
CA ILE A 209 -1.33 16.40 16.35
C ILE A 209 -1.99 17.74 16.01
N LYS A 210 -2.10 18.65 16.99
CA LYS A 210 -2.69 19.97 16.77
C LYS A 210 -1.85 20.81 15.79
N ILE A 211 -0.52 20.77 15.93
CA ILE A 211 0.40 21.42 14.99
C ILE A 211 0.22 20.86 13.57
N ILE A 212 0.12 19.54 13.41
CA ILE A 212 -0.15 18.91 12.11
C ILE A 212 -1.47 19.43 11.52
N GLN A 213 -2.54 19.52 12.33
CA GLN A 213 -3.83 20.05 11.89
C GLN A 213 -3.73 21.51 11.43
N ASP A 214 -2.98 22.34 12.15
CA ASP A 214 -2.79 23.75 11.79
C ASP A 214 -1.97 23.90 10.50
N LEU A 215 -0.98 23.04 10.27
CA LEU A 215 -0.22 22.99 9.02
C LEU A 215 -1.09 22.56 7.82
N LYS A 216 -2.04 21.63 8.01
CA LYS A 216 -2.93 21.15 6.93
C LYS A 216 -3.77 22.25 6.29
N VAL A 217 -4.02 23.36 6.99
CA VAL A 217 -4.79 24.51 6.46
C VAL A 217 -4.17 25.08 5.17
N LYS A 218 -2.84 24.99 5.04
CA LYS A 218 -2.10 25.43 3.84
C LYS A 218 -2.23 24.49 2.63
N GLN A 219 -2.86 23.32 2.79
CA GLN A 219 -3.11 22.34 1.72
C GLN A 219 -1.85 21.86 0.96
N LEU A 220 -0.69 21.89 1.63
CA LEU A 220 0.53 21.25 1.15
C LEU A 220 0.76 19.92 1.89
N PRO A 221 1.41 18.93 1.24
CA PRO A 221 1.93 17.75 1.92
C PRO A 221 2.75 18.13 3.15
N ILE A 222 2.69 17.32 4.21
CA ILE A 222 3.50 17.50 5.41
C ILE A 222 4.64 16.49 5.38
N ALA A 223 5.87 16.95 5.60
CA ALA A 223 7.04 16.12 5.81
C ALA A 223 7.29 15.98 7.32
N TYR A 224 7.32 14.73 7.79
CA TYR A 224 7.79 14.43 9.14
C TYR A 224 9.32 14.55 9.15
N VAL A 225 9.86 15.39 10.03
CA VAL A 225 11.29 15.68 10.11
C VAL A 225 11.79 15.36 11.51
N GLY A 226 12.89 14.61 11.64
CA GLY A 226 13.52 14.37 12.94
C GLY A 226 15.01 14.08 12.82
N ASP A 227 15.78 14.28 13.89
CA ASP A 227 17.23 14.10 13.83
C ASP A 227 17.58 12.61 13.71
N VAL A 228 16.96 11.77 14.53
CA VAL A 228 17.02 10.30 14.42
C VAL A 228 15.60 9.76 14.45
N VAL A 229 15.19 8.98 13.45
CA VAL A 229 13.78 8.59 13.28
C VAL A 229 13.60 7.07 13.30
N GLY A 230 12.65 6.61 14.10
CA GLY A 230 12.12 5.24 14.02
C GLY A 230 12.93 4.19 14.74
N THR A 231 13.73 4.58 15.73
CA THR A 231 14.48 3.63 16.57
C THR A 231 13.54 2.76 17.42
N GLY A 232 14.09 1.67 17.96
CA GLY A 232 13.35 0.75 18.84
C GLY A 232 12.67 -0.39 18.08
N SER A 233 11.54 -0.85 18.62
CA SER A 233 10.86 -2.07 18.19
C SER A 233 10.21 -1.97 16.81
N SER A 234 10.17 -3.09 16.09
CA SER A 234 9.37 -3.22 14.87
C SER A 234 7.87 -3.19 15.20
N ARG A 235 7.22 -2.05 14.97
CA ARG A 235 5.76 -1.91 15.07
C ARG A 235 5.23 -1.08 13.91
N LYS A 236 4.53 -1.74 12.98
CA LYS A 236 3.94 -1.09 11.80
C LYS A 236 2.95 0.03 12.18
N SER A 237 2.32 -0.07 13.35
CA SER A 237 1.46 0.97 13.91
C SER A 237 2.11 2.35 13.98
N ALA A 238 3.44 2.45 14.16
CA ALA A 238 4.13 3.75 14.14
C ALA A 238 4.05 4.43 12.76
N ILE A 239 4.25 3.68 11.68
CA ILE A 239 4.08 4.17 10.30
C ILE A 239 2.61 4.41 10.00
N ASN A 240 1.70 3.51 10.43
CA ASN A 240 0.26 3.71 10.23
C ASN A 240 -0.23 5.01 10.87
N SER A 241 0.18 5.33 12.10
CA SER A 241 -0.17 6.58 12.77
C SER A 241 0.37 7.81 12.02
N LEU A 242 1.62 7.74 11.56
CA LEU A 242 2.23 8.82 10.79
C LEU A 242 1.50 9.02 9.45
N GLN A 243 1.24 7.96 8.69
CA GLN A 243 0.48 8.00 7.43
C GLN A 243 -0.98 8.41 7.63
N TRP A 244 -1.60 8.06 8.76
CA TRP A 244 -2.93 8.56 9.10
C TRP A 244 -2.95 10.08 9.13
N HIS A 245 -1.93 10.68 9.74
CA HIS A 245 -1.83 12.12 9.90
C HIS A 245 -1.30 12.85 8.66
N ILE A 246 -0.30 12.34 7.96
CA ILE A 246 0.37 13.09 6.87
C ILE A 246 0.31 12.42 5.49
N GLY A 247 -0.19 11.19 5.43
CA GLY A 247 -0.35 10.44 4.19
C GLY A 247 -1.63 10.80 3.43
N THR A 248 -1.94 9.98 2.43
CA THR A 248 -3.10 10.14 1.55
C THR A 248 -4.05 8.95 1.68
N ASP A 249 -5.34 9.20 1.51
CA ASP A 249 -6.36 8.15 1.49
C ASP A 249 -6.11 7.17 0.32
N ILE A 250 -6.35 5.89 0.57
CA ILE A 250 -6.31 4.86 -0.46
C ILE A 250 -7.74 4.68 -0.99
N PRO A 251 -8.00 4.90 -2.29
CA PRO A 251 -9.35 4.75 -2.83
C PRO A 251 -9.94 3.37 -2.52
N PHE A 252 -11.19 3.36 -2.03
CA PHE A 252 -11.97 2.16 -1.70
C PHE A 252 -11.44 1.30 -0.54
N ILE A 253 -10.36 1.70 0.13
CA ILE A 253 -9.82 1.00 1.30
C ILE A 253 -10.14 1.82 2.57
N PRO A 254 -11.05 1.34 3.42
CA PRO A 254 -11.45 2.10 4.60
C PRO A 254 -10.33 2.15 5.65
N ASN A 255 -10.19 3.32 6.28
CA ASN A 255 -9.41 3.53 7.50
C ASN A 255 -7.91 3.18 7.37
N LYS A 256 -7.36 3.27 6.16
CA LYS A 256 -5.93 3.10 5.87
C LYS A 256 -5.45 4.20 4.93
N ARG A 257 -4.21 4.62 5.12
CA ARG A 257 -3.53 5.63 4.31
C ARG A 257 -2.18 5.11 3.83
N THR A 258 -1.69 5.71 2.76
CA THR A 258 -0.38 5.43 2.16
C THR A 258 0.40 6.74 1.96
N GLY A 259 1.61 6.67 1.41
CA GLY A 259 2.41 7.85 1.14
C GLY A 259 3.03 8.44 2.41
N GLY A 260 3.22 9.76 2.39
CA GLY A 260 3.91 10.51 3.43
C GLY A 260 5.40 10.69 3.12
N ILE A 261 5.96 11.78 3.64
CA ILE A 261 7.38 12.14 3.47
C ILE A 261 8.04 12.09 4.84
N ILE A 262 9.18 11.41 4.93
CA ILE A 262 9.93 11.24 6.18
C ILE A 262 11.38 11.65 5.92
N LEU A 263 11.83 12.70 6.59
CA LEU A 263 13.19 13.22 6.50
C LEU A 263 13.89 13.03 7.85
N GLY A 264 15.15 12.60 7.83
CA GLY A 264 15.97 12.66 9.04
C GLY A 264 17.46 12.52 8.79
N ASN A 265 18.28 12.95 9.76
CA ASN A 265 19.73 12.75 9.65
C ASN A 265 20.06 11.24 9.65
N LYS A 266 19.29 10.48 10.43
CA LYS A 266 19.33 9.03 10.46
C LYS A 266 17.93 8.44 10.56
N ILE A 267 17.63 7.42 9.76
CA ILE A 267 16.40 6.64 9.85
C ILE A 267 16.77 5.19 10.18
N ALA A 268 16.14 4.62 11.21
CA ALA A 268 16.41 3.25 11.61
C ALA A 268 16.00 2.27 10.48
N PRO A 269 16.81 1.25 10.14
CA PRO A 269 16.57 0.41 8.96
C PRO A 269 15.21 -0.30 8.92
N ILE A 270 14.69 -0.75 10.07
CA ILE A 270 13.37 -1.41 10.13
C ILE A 270 12.26 -0.40 9.82
N PHE A 271 12.36 0.81 10.35
CA PHE A 271 11.39 1.87 10.12
C PHE A 271 11.44 2.35 8.66
N PHE A 272 12.65 2.50 8.11
CA PHE A 272 12.89 2.81 6.70
C PHE A 272 12.19 1.80 5.78
N ASN A 273 12.45 0.50 5.98
CA ASN A 273 11.80 -0.58 5.22
C ASN A 273 10.27 -0.51 5.34
N THR A 274 9.74 -0.30 6.56
CA THR A 274 8.29 -0.22 6.77
C THR A 274 7.66 0.98 6.06
N ALA A 275 8.39 2.10 6.00
CA ALA A 275 7.97 3.30 5.29
C ALA A 275 7.92 3.06 3.77
N GLU A 276 8.98 2.55 3.15
CA GLU A 276 8.99 2.28 1.70
C GLU A 276 8.05 1.13 1.31
N ASP A 277 7.88 0.10 2.15
CA ASP A 277 6.92 -1.00 1.92
C ASP A 277 5.48 -0.48 1.84
N SER A 278 5.17 0.59 2.58
CA SER A 278 3.83 1.21 2.66
C SER A 278 3.64 2.41 1.73
N GLY A 279 4.61 2.68 0.84
CA GLY A 279 4.52 3.73 -0.18
C GLY A 279 4.96 5.13 0.27
N ALA A 280 5.55 5.27 1.46
CA ALA A 280 6.13 6.53 1.89
C ALA A 280 7.45 6.84 1.16
N LEU A 281 7.92 8.09 1.29
CA LEU A 281 9.21 8.55 0.78
C LEU A 281 10.16 8.87 1.95
N PRO A 282 10.90 7.87 2.48
CA PRO A 282 11.93 8.10 3.49
C PRO A 282 13.24 8.58 2.85
N ILE A 283 13.82 9.69 3.36
CA ILE A 283 15.06 10.29 2.85
C ILE A 283 15.98 10.62 4.03
N GLU A 284 17.19 10.05 4.03
CA GLU A 284 18.25 10.48 4.94
C GLU A 284 18.94 11.75 4.40
N CYS A 285 18.88 12.86 5.14
CA CYS A 285 19.47 14.15 4.78
C CYS A 285 19.73 15.02 6.02
N ASP A 286 20.55 16.07 5.90
CA ASP A 286 20.74 17.04 6.99
C ASP A 286 19.45 17.84 7.24
N VAL A 287 18.89 17.73 8.44
CA VAL A 287 17.66 18.42 8.85
C VAL A 287 17.89 19.58 9.82
N SER A 288 19.14 19.94 10.08
CA SER A 288 19.51 21.01 11.04
C SER A 288 18.93 22.39 10.66
N ARG A 289 18.77 22.63 9.36
CA ARG A 289 18.25 23.89 8.78
C ARG A 289 16.74 23.90 8.55
N MET A 290 16.01 22.91 9.05
CA MET A 290 14.55 22.81 8.92
C MET A 290 13.88 23.06 10.26
N LYS A 291 12.75 23.78 10.25
CA LYS A 291 11.90 24.06 11.42
C LYS A 291 10.44 23.84 11.09
N THR A 292 9.65 23.48 12.10
CA THR A 292 8.20 23.32 11.94
C THR A 292 7.56 24.57 11.33
N GLY A 293 6.79 24.39 10.26
CA GLY A 293 6.14 25.48 9.51
C GLY A 293 6.91 25.97 8.28
N ASP A 294 8.18 25.58 8.12
CA ASP A 294 8.96 25.90 6.91
C ASP A 294 8.31 25.27 5.67
N GLU A 295 8.25 26.05 4.59
CA GLU A 295 7.92 25.55 3.25
C GLU A 295 9.21 25.16 2.54
N ILE A 296 9.30 23.90 2.14
CA ILE A 296 10.45 23.31 1.45
C ILE A 296 10.05 22.75 0.09
N THR A 297 11.00 22.72 -0.84
CA THR A 297 10.88 22.00 -2.11
C THR A 297 11.89 20.88 -2.13
N ILE A 298 11.41 19.64 -2.21
CA ILE A 298 12.24 18.44 -2.35
C ILE A 298 12.39 18.15 -3.83
N GLN A 299 13.62 18.01 -4.32
CA GLN A 299 13.96 17.62 -5.68
C GLN A 299 14.56 16.20 -5.66
N PRO A 300 13.74 15.13 -5.76
CA PRO A 300 14.21 13.76 -5.52
C PRO A 300 15.32 13.31 -6.45
N PHE A 301 15.24 13.69 -7.73
CA PHE A 301 16.22 13.30 -8.75
C PHE A 301 17.47 14.17 -8.75
N GLU A 302 17.41 15.41 -8.23
CA GLU A 302 18.60 16.24 -8.04
C GLU A 302 19.30 16.00 -6.70
N GLY A 303 18.63 15.32 -5.76
CA GLY A 303 19.16 15.09 -4.43
C GLY A 303 19.28 16.36 -3.61
N LYS A 304 18.31 17.29 -3.73
CA LYS A 304 18.34 18.60 -3.04
C LYS A 304 17.04 18.89 -2.32
N ILE A 305 17.15 19.63 -1.21
CA ILE A 305 16.02 20.28 -0.55
C ILE A 305 16.30 21.78 -0.53
N LEU A 306 15.31 22.55 -1.00
CA LEU A 306 15.36 24.01 -1.09
C LEU A 306 14.39 24.63 -0.09
N ASN A 307 14.73 25.81 0.45
CA ASN A 307 13.80 26.63 1.21
C ASN A 307 12.87 27.46 0.30
N SER A 308 12.00 28.27 0.89
CA SER A 308 11.09 29.19 0.17
C SER A 308 11.78 30.27 -0.68
N LYS A 309 13.10 30.48 -0.49
CA LYS A 309 13.93 31.39 -1.29
C LYS A 309 14.71 30.66 -2.40
N ASN A 310 14.43 29.37 -2.64
CA ASN A 310 15.16 28.49 -3.55
C ASN A 310 16.64 28.27 -3.20
N GLU A 311 17.03 28.51 -1.94
CA GLU A 311 18.38 28.23 -1.47
C GLU A 311 18.45 26.76 -1.03
N SER A 312 19.52 26.05 -1.43
CA SER A 312 19.73 24.68 -0.97
C SER A 312 20.03 24.65 0.53
N ILE A 313 19.19 23.92 1.26
CA ILE A 313 19.30 23.72 2.70
C ILE A 313 19.79 22.33 3.08
N ALA A 314 19.63 21.35 2.19
CA ALA A 314 20.18 20.00 2.34
C ALA A 314 20.44 19.35 0.98
N THR A 315 21.35 18.39 0.96
CA THR A 315 21.59 17.48 -0.18
C THR A 315 21.50 16.03 0.28
N PHE A 316 21.07 15.14 -0.59
CA PHE A 316 20.91 13.72 -0.31
C PHE A 316 21.10 12.86 -1.57
N ASN A 317 21.25 11.56 -1.37
CA ASN A 317 21.14 10.58 -2.44
C ASN A 317 19.85 9.78 -2.23
N LEU A 318 19.08 9.57 -3.30
CA LEU A 318 17.90 8.73 -3.23
C LEU A 318 18.34 7.26 -3.18
N ILE A 319 18.30 6.68 -1.97
CA ILE A 319 18.73 5.32 -1.69
C ILE A 319 17.55 4.60 -1.03
N PRO A 320 17.15 3.40 -1.52
CA PRO A 320 17.69 2.71 -2.69
C PRO A 320 17.36 3.43 -4.01
N PHE A 321 18.12 3.15 -5.07
CA PHE A 321 17.84 3.73 -6.41
C PHE A 321 16.46 3.32 -6.94
N THR A 322 15.96 2.16 -6.51
CA THR A 322 14.62 1.65 -6.82
C THR A 322 13.50 2.41 -6.12
N LEU A 323 13.79 3.28 -5.15
CA LEU A 323 12.79 3.98 -4.34
C LEU A 323 11.81 4.81 -5.20
N ALA A 324 12.25 5.31 -6.37
CA ALA A 324 11.36 6.00 -7.31
C ALA A 324 10.28 5.07 -7.90
N ASP A 325 10.63 3.83 -8.22
CA ASP A 325 9.70 2.80 -8.69
C ASP A 325 8.83 2.27 -7.55
N GLU A 326 9.40 2.15 -6.35
CA GLU A 326 8.66 1.72 -5.15
C GLU A 326 7.58 2.75 -4.81
N TYR A 327 7.93 4.04 -4.80
CA TYR A 327 6.97 5.14 -4.65
C TYR A 327 5.87 5.07 -5.72
N ARG A 328 6.26 4.95 -7.00
CA ARG A 328 5.31 4.87 -8.11
C ARG A 328 4.37 3.67 -7.99
N ALA A 329 4.85 2.51 -7.55
CA ALA A 329 4.03 1.32 -7.37
C ALA A 329 3.03 1.44 -6.21
N GLY A 330 3.24 2.41 -5.30
CA GLY A 330 2.50 2.55 -4.04
C GLY A 330 3.12 1.75 -2.89
N GLY A 331 4.41 1.40 -3.01
CA GLY A 331 5.21 0.69 -2.03
C GLY A 331 6.11 -0.35 -2.66
N ARG A 332 7.16 -0.73 -1.92
CA ARG A 332 8.11 -1.79 -2.33
C ARG A 332 7.44 -3.15 -2.49
N ILE A 333 6.51 -3.53 -1.61
CA ILE A 333 5.77 -4.80 -1.71
C ILE A 333 4.94 -4.87 -3.01
N PRO A 334 4.09 -3.88 -3.35
CA PRO A 334 3.43 -3.83 -4.65
C PRO A 334 4.38 -3.90 -5.84
N LEU A 335 5.53 -3.22 -5.78
CA LEU A 335 6.52 -3.26 -6.85
C LEU A 335 7.05 -4.67 -7.08
N ILE A 336 7.44 -5.39 -6.01
CA ILE A 336 7.98 -6.75 -6.11
C ILE A 336 6.96 -7.69 -6.72
N ILE A 337 5.71 -7.66 -6.24
CA ILE A 337 4.64 -8.54 -6.73
C ILE A 337 4.33 -8.24 -8.20
N GLY A 338 4.12 -6.97 -8.55
CA GLY A 338 3.80 -6.58 -9.91
C GLY A 338 4.95 -6.83 -10.90
N ARG A 339 6.21 -6.60 -10.50
CA ARG A 339 7.40 -6.94 -11.30
C ARG A 339 7.49 -8.45 -11.53
N GLY A 340 7.18 -9.25 -10.52
CA GLY A 340 7.08 -10.71 -10.62
C GLY A 340 6.03 -11.13 -11.64
N LEU A 341 4.82 -10.54 -11.57
CA LEU A 341 3.74 -10.78 -12.52
C LEU A 341 4.15 -10.43 -13.96
N THR A 342 4.75 -9.24 -14.18
CA THR A 342 5.27 -8.84 -15.49
C THR A 342 6.34 -9.80 -16.00
N SER A 343 7.26 -10.24 -15.14
CA SER A 343 8.32 -11.17 -15.53
C SER A 343 7.75 -12.52 -15.97
N LYS A 344 6.78 -13.07 -15.20
CA LYS A 344 6.10 -14.33 -15.51
C LYS A 344 5.30 -14.25 -16.81
N ALA A 345 4.61 -13.13 -17.05
CA ALA A 345 3.88 -12.89 -18.30
C ALA A 345 4.81 -12.82 -19.52
N ARG A 346 5.96 -12.13 -19.39
CA ARG A 346 6.96 -12.04 -20.46
C ARG A 346 7.60 -13.38 -20.76
N GLU A 347 7.92 -14.17 -19.74
CA GLU A 347 8.42 -15.54 -19.92
C GLU A 347 7.39 -16.41 -20.66
N PHE A 348 6.13 -16.36 -20.24
CA PHE A 348 5.04 -17.08 -20.88
C PHE A 348 4.89 -16.72 -22.38
N LEU A 349 5.00 -15.42 -22.70
CA LEU A 349 4.96 -14.91 -24.07
C LEU A 349 6.30 -15.06 -24.83
N LYS A 350 7.34 -15.64 -24.21
CA LYS A 350 8.69 -15.79 -24.77
C LYS A 350 9.35 -14.46 -25.18
N LEU A 351 9.06 -13.40 -24.44
CA LEU A 351 9.66 -12.08 -24.61
C LEU A 351 10.95 -11.96 -23.78
N SER A 352 11.85 -11.06 -24.16
CA SER A 352 13.03 -10.73 -23.35
C SER A 352 12.64 -10.19 -21.97
N PRO A 353 13.49 -10.29 -20.94
CA PRO A 353 13.24 -9.62 -19.66
C PRO A 353 12.90 -8.14 -19.82
N SER A 354 12.02 -7.62 -18.97
CA SER A 354 11.59 -6.22 -19.03
C SER A 354 12.74 -5.27 -18.64
N THR A 355 12.86 -4.16 -19.35
CA THR A 355 13.73 -3.02 -18.99
C THR A 355 12.94 -1.85 -18.40
N LEU A 356 11.66 -2.06 -18.07
CA LEU A 356 10.76 -1.02 -17.57
C LEU A 356 11.12 -0.54 -16.16
N PHE A 357 11.56 -1.46 -15.31
CA PHE A 357 11.82 -1.19 -13.89
C PHE A 357 13.30 -0.84 -13.67
N LEU A 358 13.55 0.10 -12.77
CA LEU A 358 14.88 0.44 -12.32
C LEU A 358 15.55 -0.80 -11.73
N ALA A 359 16.73 -1.12 -12.26
CA ALA A 359 17.55 -2.19 -11.72
C ALA A 359 18.22 -1.71 -10.43
N PRO A 360 18.40 -2.60 -9.44
CA PRO A 360 19.28 -2.34 -8.31
C PRO A 360 20.68 -1.93 -8.80
N ALA A 361 21.32 -1.02 -8.07
CA ALA A 361 22.65 -0.54 -8.43
C ALA A 361 23.64 -1.72 -8.51
N PRO A 362 24.48 -1.79 -9.56
CA PRO A 362 25.48 -2.84 -9.66
C PRO A 362 26.50 -2.68 -8.52
N VAL A 363 26.73 -3.77 -7.79
CA VAL A 363 27.73 -3.77 -6.71
C VAL A 363 29.12 -4.04 -7.28
N ALA A 364 30.11 -3.29 -6.81
CA ALA A 364 31.49 -3.45 -7.23
C ALA A 364 31.97 -4.90 -7.09
N SER A 365 32.57 -5.43 -8.16
CA SER A 365 33.17 -6.77 -8.14
C SER A 365 34.29 -6.83 -7.11
N SER A 366 34.36 -7.94 -6.36
CA SER A 366 35.39 -8.14 -5.33
C SER A 366 35.85 -9.58 -5.33
N LYS A 367 37.17 -9.78 -5.28
CA LYS A 367 37.82 -11.09 -5.18
C LYS A 367 38.00 -11.57 -3.73
N LYS A 368 37.63 -10.74 -2.73
CA LYS A 368 37.74 -11.13 -1.31
C LYS A 368 36.77 -12.27 -0.99
N GLY A 369 37.01 -13.02 0.08
CA GLY A 369 36.06 -14.03 0.56
C GLY A 369 34.69 -13.45 0.98
N PHE A 370 33.75 -14.31 1.32
CA PHE A 370 32.45 -13.95 1.88
C PHE A 370 32.39 -14.24 3.38
N THR A 371 31.72 -13.37 4.15
CA THR A 371 31.41 -13.62 5.56
C THR A 371 30.33 -14.70 5.69
N LEU A 372 30.14 -15.22 6.91
CA LEU A 372 29.09 -16.23 7.16
C LEU A 372 27.70 -15.70 6.81
N ALA A 373 27.36 -14.47 7.21
CA ALA A 373 26.07 -13.85 6.89
C ALA A 373 25.85 -13.75 5.37
N GLN A 374 26.87 -13.33 4.61
CA GLN A 374 26.79 -13.25 3.16
C GLN A 374 26.55 -14.60 2.50
N LYS A 375 27.19 -15.67 3.01
CA LYS A 375 26.99 -17.05 2.55
C LYS A 375 25.62 -17.60 2.91
N MET A 376 25.09 -17.29 4.10
CA MET A 376 23.74 -17.68 4.51
C MET A 376 22.68 -17.08 3.59
N VAL A 377 22.77 -15.77 3.33
CA VAL A 377 21.87 -15.08 2.39
C VAL A 377 22.04 -15.63 0.97
N GLY A 378 23.28 -15.81 0.50
CA GLY A 378 23.56 -16.40 -0.81
C GLY A 378 22.93 -17.78 -1.00
N ARG A 379 23.07 -18.66 0.00
CA ARG A 379 22.44 -19.98 -0.01
C ARG A 379 20.91 -19.86 -0.05
N ALA A 380 20.31 -18.95 0.72
CA ALA A 380 18.87 -18.73 0.71
C ALA A 380 18.36 -18.17 -0.64
N CYS A 381 19.21 -17.48 -1.40
CA CYS A 381 18.94 -17.04 -2.77
C CYS A 381 19.28 -18.10 -3.84
N GLY A 382 19.63 -19.33 -3.45
CA GLY A 382 19.97 -20.41 -4.39
C GLY A 382 21.36 -20.32 -5.01
N LEU A 383 22.26 -19.48 -4.49
CA LEU A 383 23.64 -19.41 -4.98
C LEU A 383 24.43 -20.69 -4.60
N PRO A 384 25.45 -21.08 -5.40
CA PRO A 384 26.27 -22.25 -5.12
C PRO A 384 26.94 -22.19 -3.73
N PRO A 385 27.23 -23.33 -3.10
CA PRO A 385 27.92 -23.37 -1.81
C PRO A 385 29.22 -22.53 -1.80
N GLY A 386 29.36 -21.67 -0.80
CA GLY A 386 30.52 -20.79 -0.64
C GLY A 386 30.40 -19.44 -1.36
N ILE A 387 29.44 -19.27 -2.27
CA ILE A 387 29.10 -17.99 -2.90
C ILE A 387 28.10 -17.24 -2.02
N GLY A 388 28.40 -15.98 -1.72
CA GLY A 388 27.55 -15.12 -0.91
C GLY A 388 27.02 -13.90 -1.67
N VAL A 389 26.14 -13.14 -1.02
CA VAL A 389 25.65 -11.85 -1.51
C VAL A 389 26.56 -10.72 -1.01
N ARG A 390 26.94 -9.77 -1.87
CA ARG A 390 27.78 -8.62 -1.49
C ARG A 390 26.94 -7.49 -0.87
N PRO A 391 27.49 -6.68 0.06
CA PRO A 391 26.78 -5.53 0.61
C PRO A 391 26.29 -4.60 -0.50
N GLY A 392 25.06 -4.11 -0.37
CA GLY A 392 24.40 -3.28 -1.38
C GLY A 392 23.73 -4.05 -2.53
N THR A 393 23.87 -5.38 -2.59
CA THR A 393 23.22 -6.18 -3.63
C THR A 393 21.78 -6.44 -3.20
N TYR A 394 20.81 -6.09 -4.05
CA TYR A 394 19.43 -6.53 -3.86
C TYR A 394 19.33 -8.05 -4.03
N CYS A 395 18.62 -8.70 -3.12
CA CYS A 395 18.38 -10.13 -3.17
C CYS A 395 17.08 -10.51 -2.47
N GLU A 396 16.44 -11.58 -2.91
CA GLU A 396 15.20 -12.11 -2.35
C GLU A 396 15.48 -13.50 -1.74
N PRO A 397 15.98 -13.58 -0.49
CA PRO A 397 16.30 -14.86 0.13
C PRO A 397 15.03 -15.64 0.46
N LYS A 398 15.04 -16.97 0.23
CA LYS A 398 13.99 -17.87 0.71
C LYS A 398 13.84 -17.74 2.23
N VAL A 399 12.62 -17.47 2.67
CA VAL A 399 12.26 -17.43 4.09
C VAL A 399 11.97 -18.85 4.58
N THR A 400 12.78 -19.35 5.51
CA THR A 400 12.64 -20.71 6.08
C THR A 400 11.76 -20.73 7.33
N SER A 401 11.75 -19.65 8.11
CA SER A 401 10.99 -19.55 9.36
C SER A 401 10.51 -18.11 9.56
N VAL A 402 9.24 -17.96 9.96
CA VAL A 402 8.60 -16.66 10.24
C VAL A 402 8.03 -16.73 11.65
N GLY A 403 8.40 -15.77 12.51
CA GLY A 403 7.84 -15.63 13.85
C GLY A 403 6.78 -14.53 13.90
N SER A 404 5.70 -14.76 14.64
CA SER A 404 4.69 -13.75 14.95
C SER A 404 4.40 -13.77 16.45
N GLN A 405 4.26 -12.60 17.05
CA GLN A 405 3.90 -12.41 18.45
C GLN A 405 2.56 -11.69 18.57
N ASP A 406 1.99 -11.64 19.77
CA ASP A 406 0.62 -11.20 20.06
C ASP A 406 0.38 -9.69 19.91
N THR A 407 1.34 -8.85 20.30
CA THR A 407 1.23 -7.37 20.17
C THR A 407 1.35 -6.83 18.73
N THR A 408 1.93 -7.59 17.79
CA THR A 408 1.97 -7.26 16.36
C THR A 408 1.06 -8.16 15.52
N GLY A 409 0.67 -9.32 16.06
CA GLY A 409 -0.02 -10.38 15.32
C GLY A 409 -1.37 -9.95 14.75
N ALA A 410 -2.12 -9.09 15.45
CA ALA A 410 -3.37 -8.55 14.93
C ALA A 410 -3.16 -7.72 13.66
N MET A 411 -2.13 -6.85 13.62
CA MET A 411 -1.77 -6.12 12.41
C MET A 411 -1.26 -7.06 11.32
N THR A 412 -0.42 -8.04 11.67
CA THR A 412 0.07 -9.05 10.71
C THR A 412 -1.09 -9.79 10.04
N ARG A 413 -2.10 -10.20 10.81
CA ARG A 413 -3.33 -10.81 10.29
C ARG A 413 -4.03 -9.90 9.28
N ASP A 414 -4.16 -8.61 9.61
CA ASP A 414 -4.87 -7.67 8.75
C ASP A 414 -4.07 -7.37 7.45
N GLU A 415 -2.74 -7.28 7.51
CA GLU A 415 -1.89 -7.20 6.31
C GLU A 415 -1.98 -8.47 5.44
N LEU A 416 -2.01 -9.66 6.05
CA LEU A 416 -2.16 -10.93 5.32
C LEU A 416 -3.51 -11.01 4.59
N LYS A 417 -4.59 -10.51 5.21
CA LYS A 417 -5.90 -10.39 4.56
C LYS A 417 -5.83 -9.48 3.33
N GLU A 418 -5.20 -8.31 3.45
CA GLU A 418 -5.07 -7.35 2.34
C GLU A 418 -4.18 -7.88 1.21
N LEU A 419 -3.14 -8.66 1.54
CA LEU A 419 -2.29 -9.35 0.57
C LEU A 419 -2.96 -10.57 -0.06
N ALA A 420 -4.23 -10.84 0.27
CA ALA A 420 -4.99 -11.99 -0.20
C ALA A 420 -4.34 -13.35 0.11
N CYS A 421 -3.68 -13.46 1.26
CA CYS A 421 -3.12 -14.72 1.76
C CYS A 421 -4.23 -15.55 2.40
N LEU A 422 -4.55 -16.71 1.80
CA LEU A 422 -5.57 -17.66 2.28
C LEU A 422 -5.02 -18.69 3.26
#